data_AF-A0A9N9A1L3-F1
#
_entry.id   AF-A0A9N9A1L3-F1
#
_cell.length_a   1.000
_cell.length_b   1.000
_cell.length_c   1.000
_cell.angle_alpha   90.00
_cell.angle_beta   90.00
_cell.angle_gamma   90.00
#
_symmetry.space_group_name_H-M   'P 1'
#
loop_
_entity.id
_entity.type
_entity.pdbx_description
1 polymer ?
#
loop_
_entity_poly.entity_id
_entity_poly.type
_entity_poly.pdbx_seq_one_letter_code
_entity_poly.pdbx_strand_id
1 'polypeptide(L)'
;MWNTNSGLTESHPYDSHPSSWIFMRRGINFWGKEHRQIYLIGNPLTWWSSTFALFIFIVAKSVLILRAKRGYKDHFNSTIVHFDSNASFLFVGWFLHYFPFFLMKRQLFLHHYFPSLYYAILLIGIGFDLFTIRLQKRERYIAATIFLLAVIYFFSIFSPMAYGNPWIKSECQSAKWLNTWDFNCDQHFDTYDQFYNEDLKNVDQANIITKTEDSISLDDNNQKEPHNVSKDDVDQFDMAMTREKDDWITMGWVNNHYDLSRYGNIYIHVQGGMTEANCVLFHRSNL
;
A
#
# COMPACT_ATOMS: atom_id res chain seq x y z
N MET A 1 12.94 20.62 -17.63
CA MET A 1 11.94 19.69 -17.07
C MET A 1 11.01 19.12 -18.14
N TRP A 2 10.30 19.95 -18.91
CA TRP A 2 9.38 19.47 -19.97
C TRP A 2 10.04 18.54 -20.99
N ASN A 3 11.16 18.96 -21.61
CA ASN A 3 11.85 18.18 -22.65
C ASN A 3 12.28 16.79 -22.17
N THR A 4 12.77 16.69 -20.93
CA THR A 4 13.13 15.41 -20.31
C THR A 4 11.89 14.53 -20.14
N ASN A 5 10.78 15.09 -19.66
CA ASN A 5 9.55 14.33 -19.43
C ASN A 5 8.90 13.84 -20.72
N SER A 6 8.87 14.67 -21.77
CA SER A 6 8.33 14.30 -23.08
C SER A 6 9.22 13.32 -23.85
N GLY A 7 10.52 13.26 -23.52
CA GLY A 7 11.48 12.36 -24.15
C GLY A 7 11.47 10.92 -23.59
N LEU A 8 10.71 10.64 -22.53
CA LEU A 8 10.58 9.31 -21.93
C LEU A 8 9.61 8.42 -22.71
N THR A 9 9.96 8.11 -23.95
CA THR A 9 9.13 7.31 -24.87
C THR A 9 9.58 5.86 -25.01
N GLU A 10 10.66 5.46 -24.34
CA GLU A 10 11.14 4.08 -24.34
C GLU A 10 10.12 3.15 -23.68
N SER A 11 9.93 1.96 -24.27
CA SER A 11 9.02 0.95 -23.74
C SER A 11 9.61 0.29 -22.50
N HIS A 12 8.80 0.16 -21.45
CA HIS A 12 9.17 -0.56 -20.24
C HIS A 12 8.33 -1.84 -20.10
N PRO A 13 8.87 -3.00 -19.68
CA PRO A 13 8.10 -4.25 -19.62
C PRO A 13 6.81 -4.19 -18.79
N TYR A 14 6.75 -3.28 -17.82
CA TYR A 14 5.61 -3.04 -16.93
C TYR A 14 4.85 -1.74 -17.25
N ASP A 15 5.07 -1.15 -18.43
CA ASP A 15 4.25 -0.05 -18.89
C ASP A 15 2.78 -0.49 -19.05
N SER A 16 1.87 0.47 -18.90
CA SER A 16 0.44 0.22 -18.99
C SER A 16 -0.29 1.44 -19.53
N HIS A 17 -1.30 1.17 -20.36
CA HIS A 17 -2.08 2.23 -20.98
C HIS A 17 -3.22 2.69 -20.07
N PRO A 18 -3.61 3.98 -20.07
CA PRO A 18 -4.72 4.49 -19.25
C PRO A 18 -5.99 3.65 -19.32
N SER A 19 -6.36 3.16 -20.50
CA SER A 19 -7.56 2.32 -20.70
C SER A 19 -7.55 0.99 -19.93
N SER A 20 -6.38 0.47 -19.54
CA SER A 20 -6.27 -0.76 -18.75
C SER A 20 -6.39 -0.53 -17.24
N TRP A 21 -6.22 0.71 -16.77
CA TRP A 21 -6.19 1.03 -15.34
C TRP A 21 -7.55 0.85 -14.68
N ILE A 22 -8.64 1.31 -15.31
CA ILE A 22 -10.00 1.16 -14.75
C ILE A 22 -10.28 -0.31 -14.37
N PHE A 23 -9.87 -1.26 -15.21
CA PHE A 23 -10.13 -2.68 -14.97
C PHE A 23 -9.03 -3.40 -14.20
N MET A 24 -7.97 -2.69 -13.77
CA MET A 24 -6.82 -3.27 -13.09
C MET A 24 -6.25 -4.48 -13.86
N ARG A 25 -6.06 -4.35 -15.18
CA ARG A 25 -5.64 -5.51 -16.00
C ARG A 25 -4.23 -5.98 -15.70
N ARG A 26 -3.34 -5.07 -15.28
CA ARG A 26 -1.93 -5.37 -15.01
C ARG A 26 -1.41 -4.40 -13.95
N GLY A 27 -0.53 -4.88 -13.08
CA GLY A 27 0.18 -4.09 -12.08
C GLY A 27 1.64 -3.81 -12.47
N ILE A 28 2.48 -3.54 -11.47
CA ILE A 28 3.89 -3.21 -11.65
C ILE A 28 4.72 -4.04 -10.68
N ASN A 29 5.74 -4.75 -11.17
CA ASN A 29 6.72 -5.39 -10.30
C ASN A 29 7.76 -4.36 -9.84
N PHE A 30 7.96 -4.24 -8.53
CA PHE A 30 8.99 -3.38 -7.95
C PHE A 30 10.25 -4.15 -7.56
N TRP A 31 10.10 -5.36 -7.04
CA TRP A 31 11.19 -6.16 -6.53
C TRP A 31 10.82 -7.64 -6.50
N GLY A 32 11.78 -8.51 -6.75
CA GLY A 32 11.65 -9.95 -6.56
C GLY A 32 13.00 -10.62 -6.39
N LYS A 33 13.25 -11.16 -5.19
CA LYS A 33 14.43 -11.97 -4.82
C LYS A 33 14.05 -12.87 -3.64
N GLU A 34 14.88 -13.87 -3.34
CA GLU A 34 14.74 -14.73 -2.14
C GLU A 34 13.32 -15.28 -1.98
N HIS A 35 12.78 -15.78 -3.11
CA HIS A 35 11.44 -16.37 -3.17
C HIS A 35 10.30 -15.45 -2.71
N ARG A 36 10.53 -14.13 -2.66
CA ARG A 36 9.59 -13.08 -2.27
C ARG A 36 9.45 -12.05 -3.40
N GLN A 37 8.33 -11.33 -3.44
CA GLN A 37 8.12 -10.26 -4.41
C GLN A 37 7.31 -9.10 -3.83
N ILE A 38 7.63 -7.90 -4.29
CA ILE A 38 6.84 -6.69 -4.08
C ILE A 38 6.26 -6.29 -5.44
N TYR A 39 4.94 -6.34 -5.53
CA TYR A 39 4.21 -6.07 -6.77
C TYR A 39 3.02 -5.18 -6.48
N LEU A 40 2.96 -4.06 -7.18
CA LEU A 40 1.90 -3.07 -7.05
C LEU A 40 0.68 -3.48 -7.84
N ILE A 41 -0.36 -3.86 -7.09
CA ILE A 41 -1.70 -4.10 -7.57
C ILE A 41 -2.69 -3.52 -6.54
N GLY A 42 -3.85 -3.06 -7.02
CA GLY A 42 -4.89 -2.55 -6.13
C GLY A 42 -5.65 -3.66 -5.41
N ASN A 43 -6.33 -3.31 -4.32
CA ASN A 43 -7.32 -4.21 -3.71
C ASN A 43 -8.48 -4.43 -4.70
N PRO A 44 -8.72 -5.67 -5.18
CA PRO A 44 -9.70 -5.92 -6.23
C PRO A 44 -11.11 -5.47 -5.88
N LEU A 45 -11.55 -5.68 -4.64
CA LEU A 45 -12.90 -5.31 -4.20
C LEU A 45 -13.07 -3.79 -4.24
N THR A 46 -12.12 -3.05 -3.66
CA THR A 46 -12.13 -1.58 -3.68
C THR A 46 -12.05 -1.04 -5.10
N TRP A 47 -11.16 -1.60 -5.92
CA TRP A 47 -10.92 -1.14 -7.28
C TRP A 47 -12.16 -1.32 -8.16
N TRP A 48 -12.75 -2.52 -8.18
CA TRP A 48 -13.92 -2.80 -9.00
C TRP A 48 -15.17 -2.12 -8.46
N SER A 49 -15.31 -1.97 -7.14
CA SER A 49 -16.40 -1.19 -6.55
C SER A 49 -16.31 0.29 -6.94
N SER A 50 -15.10 0.87 -6.98
CA SER A 50 -14.90 2.26 -7.45
C SER A 50 -15.24 2.41 -8.93
N THR A 51 -14.86 1.44 -9.76
CA THR A 51 -15.20 1.40 -11.19
C THR A 51 -16.70 1.27 -11.41
N PHE A 52 -17.35 0.41 -10.64
CA PHE A 52 -18.80 0.25 -10.67
C PHE A 52 -19.51 1.54 -10.24
N ALA A 53 -19.04 2.21 -9.19
CA ALA A 53 -19.58 3.50 -8.75
C ALA A 53 -19.50 4.58 -9.84
N LEU A 54 -18.38 4.66 -10.57
CA LEU A 54 -18.24 5.55 -11.73
C LEU A 54 -19.28 5.24 -12.81
N PHE A 55 -19.47 3.96 -13.15
CA PHE A 55 -20.45 3.54 -14.14
C PHE A 55 -21.89 3.89 -13.73
N ILE A 56 -22.26 3.59 -12.47
CA ILE A 56 -23.57 3.94 -11.92
C ILE A 56 -23.79 5.46 -11.94
N PHE A 57 -22.77 6.25 -11.60
CA PHE A 57 -22.86 7.70 -11.70
C PHE A 57 -23.10 8.17 -13.13
N ILE A 58 -22.36 7.67 -14.12
CA ILE A 58 -22.53 8.05 -15.53
C ILE A 58 -23.96 7.74 -16.00
N VAL A 59 -24.48 6.55 -15.67
CA VAL A 59 -25.85 6.16 -16.02
C VAL A 59 -26.87 7.05 -15.32
N ALA A 60 -26.73 7.26 -14.00
CA ALA A 60 -27.63 8.10 -13.22
C ALA A 60 -27.64 9.55 -13.74
N LYS A 61 -26.47 10.14 -13.99
CA LYS A 61 -26.33 11.49 -14.54
C LYS A 61 -26.95 11.60 -15.91
N SER A 62 -26.74 10.61 -16.78
CA SER A 62 -27.35 10.57 -18.12
C SER A 62 -28.87 10.55 -18.04
N VAL A 63 -29.45 9.74 -17.13
CA VAL A 63 -30.90 9.70 -16.89
C VAL A 63 -31.41 11.03 -16.35
N LEU A 64 -30.72 11.66 -15.40
CA LEU A 64 -31.10 12.97 -14.86
C LEU A 64 -31.09 14.06 -15.95
N ILE A 65 -30.08 14.06 -16.83
CA ILE A 65 -30.01 14.99 -17.96
C ILE A 65 -31.19 14.76 -18.93
N LEU A 66 -31.50 13.50 -19.27
CA LEU A 66 -32.63 13.17 -20.14
C LEU A 66 -33.99 13.58 -19.52
N ARG A 67 -34.17 13.35 -18.22
CA ARG A 67 -35.36 13.77 -17.47
C ARG A 67 -35.51 15.28 -17.46
N ALA A 68 -34.43 16.02 -17.22
CA ALA A 68 -34.43 17.47 -17.31
C ALA A 68 -34.82 17.96 -18.71
N LYS A 69 -34.30 17.35 -19.77
CA LYS A 69 -34.68 17.67 -21.17
C LYS A 69 -36.14 17.34 -21.49
N ARG A 70 -36.74 16.36 -20.82
CA ARG A 70 -38.16 16.00 -20.95
C ARG A 70 -39.09 16.86 -20.06
N GLY A 71 -38.54 17.84 -19.34
CA GLY A 71 -39.32 18.79 -18.54
C GLY A 71 -39.63 18.30 -17.11
N TYR A 72 -39.01 17.20 -16.65
CA TYR A 72 -39.11 16.81 -15.25
C TYR A 72 -38.34 17.82 -14.38
N LYS A 73 -38.95 18.21 -13.26
CA LYS A 73 -38.41 19.22 -12.35
C LYS A 73 -37.68 18.59 -11.15
N ASP A 74 -36.77 17.64 -11.44
CA ASP A 74 -36.04 16.90 -10.41
C ASP A 74 -35.12 17.80 -9.55
N HIS A 75 -34.79 19.00 -10.04
CA HIS A 75 -34.02 20.01 -9.30
C HIS A 75 -34.74 20.56 -8.07
N PHE A 76 -36.06 20.35 -7.91
CA PHE A 76 -36.76 20.67 -6.65
C PHE A 76 -36.57 19.59 -5.57
N ASN A 77 -36.06 18.41 -5.92
CA ASN A 77 -35.77 17.36 -4.96
C ASN A 77 -34.38 17.62 -4.35
N SER A 78 -34.35 18.11 -3.10
CA SER A 78 -33.13 18.44 -2.37
C SER A 78 -32.18 17.24 -2.25
N THR A 79 -32.71 16.02 -2.10
CA THR A 79 -31.91 14.79 -2.04
C THR A 79 -31.19 14.53 -3.35
N ILE A 80 -31.89 14.61 -4.48
CA ILE A 80 -31.27 14.41 -5.81
C ILE A 80 -30.20 15.46 -6.06
N VAL A 81 -30.48 16.73 -5.76
CA VAL A 81 -29.53 17.83 -5.95
C VAL A 81 -28.28 17.65 -5.08
N HIS A 82 -28.45 17.25 -3.82
CA HIS A 82 -27.34 17.00 -2.90
C HIS A 82 -26.41 15.89 -3.41
N PHE A 83 -26.96 14.73 -3.77
CA PHE A 83 -26.18 13.62 -4.28
C PHE A 83 -25.55 13.93 -5.64
N ASP A 84 -26.30 14.54 -6.56
CA ASP A 84 -25.81 14.88 -7.89
C ASP A 84 -24.66 15.89 -7.84
N SER A 85 -24.75 16.91 -6.98
CA SER A 85 -23.69 17.92 -6.81
C SER A 85 -22.39 17.30 -6.30
N ASN A 86 -22.46 16.53 -5.21
CA ASN A 86 -21.29 15.89 -4.61
C ASN A 86 -20.68 14.84 -5.54
N ALA A 87 -21.52 14.00 -6.15
CA ALA A 87 -21.05 12.98 -7.09
C ALA A 87 -20.42 13.61 -8.35
N SER A 88 -21.01 14.68 -8.87
CA SER A 88 -20.46 15.41 -10.02
C SER A 88 -19.11 16.03 -9.69
N PHE A 89 -18.95 16.61 -8.51
CA PHE A 89 -17.65 17.16 -8.06
C PHE A 89 -16.57 16.08 -8.03
N LEU A 90 -16.84 14.93 -7.40
CA LEU A 90 -15.90 13.81 -7.35
C LEU A 90 -15.61 13.23 -8.74
N PHE A 91 -16.62 13.08 -9.58
CA PHE A 91 -16.45 12.58 -10.94
C PHE A 91 -15.59 13.52 -11.81
N VAL A 92 -15.80 14.84 -11.70
CA VAL A 92 -14.94 15.82 -12.38
C VAL A 92 -13.52 15.73 -11.85
N GLY A 93 -13.32 15.58 -10.54
CA GLY A 93 -12.00 15.33 -9.94
C GLY A 93 -11.32 14.08 -10.51
N TRP A 94 -12.05 12.97 -10.58
CA TRP A 94 -11.58 11.73 -11.23
C TRP A 94 -11.22 11.96 -12.71
N PHE A 95 -12.11 12.60 -13.47
CA PHE A 95 -11.94 12.82 -14.90
C PHE A 95 -10.72 13.71 -15.18
N LEU A 96 -10.55 14.80 -14.44
CA LEU A 96 -9.42 15.72 -14.63
C LEU A 96 -8.07 15.09 -14.25
N HIS A 97 -8.04 14.17 -13.30
CA HIS A 97 -6.82 13.42 -12.97
C HIS A 97 -6.55 12.26 -13.91
N TYR A 98 -7.57 11.74 -14.61
CA TYR A 98 -7.42 10.57 -15.47
C TYR A 98 -7.26 10.92 -16.96
N PHE A 99 -8.07 11.83 -17.46
CA PHE A 99 -8.13 12.19 -18.89
C PHE A 99 -6.79 12.70 -19.47
N PRO A 100 -6.01 13.54 -18.79
CA PRO A 100 -4.74 14.04 -19.35
C PRO A 100 -3.77 12.92 -19.75
N PHE A 101 -3.79 11.77 -19.06
CA PHE A 101 -2.92 10.65 -19.38
C PHE A 101 -3.20 10.02 -20.76
N PHE A 102 -4.40 10.18 -21.32
CA PHE A 102 -4.70 9.75 -22.69
C PHE A 102 -4.04 10.65 -23.74
N LEU A 103 -3.68 11.88 -23.38
CA LEU A 103 -3.04 12.85 -24.28
C LEU A 103 -1.52 12.78 -24.21
N MET A 104 -0.97 12.16 -23.16
CA MET A 104 0.47 12.04 -22.95
C MET A 104 1.06 10.90 -23.77
N LYS A 105 2.03 11.23 -24.65
CA LYS A 105 2.78 10.26 -25.47
C LYS A 105 4.09 9.85 -24.80
N ARG A 106 4.06 9.44 -23.54
CA ARG A 106 5.24 8.99 -22.77
C ARG A 106 4.96 7.65 -22.10
N GLN A 107 5.96 7.01 -21.51
CA GLN A 107 5.76 5.83 -20.68
C GLN A 107 4.85 6.14 -19.47
N LEU A 108 3.88 5.25 -19.24
CA LEU A 108 2.89 5.39 -18.17
C LEU A 108 2.75 4.06 -17.43
N PHE A 109 2.32 4.18 -16.17
CA PHE A 109 2.31 3.10 -15.20
C PHE A 109 1.05 3.18 -14.33
N LEU A 110 0.62 2.06 -13.76
CA LEU A 110 -0.62 1.97 -12.97
C LEU A 110 -0.71 3.02 -11.84
N HIS A 111 0.40 3.36 -11.19
CA HIS A 111 0.40 4.35 -10.10
C HIS A 111 -0.04 5.76 -10.53
N HIS A 112 0.05 6.10 -11.82
CA HIS A 112 -0.47 7.36 -12.35
C HIS A 112 -1.99 7.48 -12.19
N TYR A 113 -2.69 6.34 -12.09
CA TYR A 113 -4.13 6.31 -11.84
C TYR A 113 -4.51 6.59 -10.38
N PHE A 114 -3.58 6.55 -9.43
CA PHE A 114 -3.91 6.62 -7.99
C PHE A 114 -4.60 7.93 -7.58
N PRO A 115 -4.20 9.12 -8.07
CA PRO A 115 -4.93 10.36 -7.79
C PRO A 115 -6.38 10.29 -8.28
N SER A 116 -6.63 9.78 -9.49
CA SER A 116 -8.00 9.58 -9.98
C SER A 116 -8.75 8.51 -9.18
N LEU A 117 -8.10 7.39 -8.84
CA LEU A 117 -8.68 6.32 -8.04
C LEU A 117 -9.18 6.82 -6.68
N TYR A 118 -8.46 7.75 -6.04
CA TYR A 118 -8.89 8.35 -4.78
C TYR A 118 -10.29 8.99 -4.89
N TYR A 119 -10.54 9.79 -5.93
CA TYR A 119 -11.87 10.35 -6.19
C TYR A 119 -12.91 9.26 -6.48
N ALA A 120 -12.54 8.20 -7.21
CA ALA A 120 -13.43 7.08 -7.48
C ALA A 120 -13.79 6.29 -6.20
N ILE A 121 -12.87 6.18 -5.24
CA ILE A 121 -13.13 5.55 -3.93
C ILE A 121 -14.08 6.41 -3.10
N LEU A 122 -13.89 7.73 -3.07
CA LEU A 122 -14.84 8.63 -2.41
C LEU A 122 -16.26 8.53 -3.01
N LEU A 123 -16.35 8.31 -4.32
CA LEU A 123 -17.61 8.09 -5.01
C LEU A 123 -18.32 6.80 -4.56
N ILE A 124 -17.60 5.78 -4.07
CA ILE A 124 -18.20 4.60 -3.43
C ILE A 124 -19.04 5.02 -2.23
N GLY A 125 -18.58 5.96 -1.41
CA GLY A 125 -19.33 6.43 -0.23
C GLY A 125 -20.68 7.02 -0.60
N ILE A 126 -20.69 7.89 -1.61
CA ILE A 126 -21.93 8.46 -2.17
C ILE A 126 -22.82 7.36 -2.75
N GLY A 127 -22.25 6.44 -3.52
CA GLY A 127 -22.97 5.30 -4.08
C GLY A 127 -23.60 4.43 -2.99
N PHE A 128 -22.86 4.12 -1.94
CA PHE A 128 -23.32 3.35 -0.78
C PHE A 128 -24.49 4.04 -0.08
N ASP A 129 -24.40 5.35 0.15
CA ASP A 129 -25.50 6.11 0.74
C ASP A 129 -26.77 6.09 -0.13
N LEU A 130 -26.61 6.20 -1.46
CA LEU A 130 -27.72 6.07 -2.41
C LEU A 130 -28.34 4.68 -2.40
N PHE A 131 -27.54 3.61 -2.44
CA PHE A 131 -28.02 2.23 -2.42
C PHE A 131 -28.72 1.87 -1.12
N THR A 132 -28.27 2.46 0.00
CA THR A 132 -28.77 2.13 1.33
C THR A 132 -29.77 3.15 1.88
N ILE A 133 -30.20 4.14 1.08
CA ILE A 133 -31.10 5.21 1.53
C ILE A 133 -32.44 4.72 2.08
N ARG A 134 -32.92 3.56 1.61
CA ARG A 134 -34.18 2.94 2.07
C ARG A 134 -34.01 2.02 3.28
N LEU A 135 -32.78 1.72 3.67
CA LEU A 135 -32.46 0.83 4.78
C LEU A 135 -32.50 1.59 6.11
N GLN A 136 -32.81 0.86 7.19
CA GLN A 136 -32.76 1.41 8.54
C GLN A 136 -31.30 1.65 8.96
N LYS A 137 -31.07 2.56 9.93
CA LYS A 137 -29.72 2.91 10.41
C LYS A 137 -28.89 1.69 10.80
N ARG A 138 -29.49 0.72 11.51
CA ARG A 138 -28.82 -0.53 11.91
C ARG A 138 -28.35 -1.33 10.70
N GLU A 139 -29.21 -1.52 9.70
CA GLU A 139 -28.90 -2.26 8.48
C GLU A 139 -27.79 -1.57 7.67
N ARG A 140 -27.80 -0.22 7.63
CA ARG A 140 -26.74 0.57 6.99
C ARG A 140 -25.38 0.34 7.65
N TYR A 141 -25.31 0.39 8.98
CA TYR A 141 -24.06 0.11 9.70
C TYR A 141 -23.59 -1.34 9.50
N ILE A 142 -24.51 -2.30 9.52
CA ILE A 142 -24.18 -3.71 9.25
C ILE A 142 -23.60 -3.85 7.83
N ALA A 143 -24.25 -3.27 6.81
CA ALA A 143 -23.77 -3.33 5.44
C ALA A 143 -22.39 -2.66 5.27
N ALA A 144 -22.16 -1.52 5.92
CA ALA A 144 -20.88 -0.82 5.90
C ALA A 144 -19.78 -1.65 6.56
N THR A 145 -20.05 -2.26 7.71
CA THR A 145 -19.12 -3.14 8.41
C THR A 145 -18.79 -4.39 7.59
N ILE A 146 -19.78 -5.03 6.98
CA ILE A 146 -19.56 -6.19 6.11
C ILE A 146 -18.67 -5.81 4.93
N PHE A 147 -18.95 -4.67 4.28
CA PHE A 147 -18.11 -4.18 3.18
C PHE A 147 -16.67 -3.90 3.62
N LEU A 148 -16.48 -3.26 4.77
CA LEU A 148 -15.15 -2.98 5.32
C LEU A 148 -14.39 -4.27 5.66
N LEU A 149 -15.05 -5.24 6.30
CA LEU A 149 -14.45 -6.54 6.61
C LEU A 149 -14.06 -7.30 5.33
N ALA A 150 -14.87 -7.21 4.27
CA ALA A 150 -14.54 -7.80 2.98
C ALA A 150 -13.30 -7.12 2.36
N VAL A 151 -13.19 -5.79 2.43
CA VAL A 151 -11.99 -5.06 1.96
C VAL A 151 -10.75 -5.51 2.73
N ILE A 152 -10.83 -5.63 4.05
CA ILE A 152 -9.74 -6.12 4.90
C ILE A 152 -9.38 -7.56 4.54
N TYR A 153 -10.35 -8.44 4.37
CA TYR A 153 -10.13 -9.83 3.98
C TYR A 153 -9.36 -9.94 2.65
N PHE A 154 -9.79 -9.20 1.63
CA PHE A 154 -9.06 -9.17 0.36
C PHE A 154 -7.67 -8.57 0.51
N PHE A 155 -7.51 -7.54 1.33
CA PHE A 155 -6.18 -7.01 1.62
C PHE A 155 -5.28 -8.07 2.27
N SER A 156 -5.77 -8.88 3.20
CA SER A 156 -4.98 -9.94 3.83
C SER A 156 -4.45 -10.96 2.81
N ILE A 157 -5.24 -11.33 1.79
CA ILE A 157 -4.81 -12.23 0.70
C ILE A 157 -3.67 -11.62 -0.12
N PHE A 158 -3.76 -10.33 -0.47
CA PHE A 158 -2.76 -9.64 -1.29
C PHE A 158 -1.64 -8.97 -0.48
N SER A 159 -1.70 -9.03 0.86
CA SER A 159 -0.72 -8.40 1.75
C SER A 159 0.73 -8.88 1.53
N PRO A 160 1.01 -10.15 1.15
CA PRO A 160 2.38 -10.57 0.88
C PRO A 160 3.04 -9.79 -0.27
N MET A 161 2.27 -9.34 -1.26
CA MET A 161 2.77 -8.54 -2.38
C MET A 161 3.06 -7.08 -2.00
N ALA A 162 2.41 -6.57 -0.94
CA ALA A 162 2.62 -5.21 -0.46
C ALA A 162 3.82 -5.13 0.50
N TYR A 163 3.94 -6.12 1.40
CA TYR A 163 4.98 -6.15 2.43
C TYR A 163 6.19 -7.01 2.07
N GLY A 164 6.13 -7.80 0.99
CA GLY A 164 7.17 -8.78 0.67
C GLY A 164 7.19 -9.98 1.61
N ASN A 165 6.07 -10.28 2.29
CA ASN A 165 5.99 -11.43 3.20
C ASN A 165 6.05 -12.76 2.44
N PRO A 166 6.41 -13.87 3.11
CA PRO A 166 6.32 -15.20 2.54
C PRO A 166 4.93 -15.47 1.94
N TRP A 167 4.91 -16.00 0.71
CA TRP A 167 3.69 -16.39 0.02
C TRP A 167 3.96 -17.68 -0.73
N ILE A 168 3.14 -18.71 -0.52
CA ILE A 168 3.37 -19.99 -1.20
C ILE A 168 2.82 -19.97 -2.63
N LYS A 169 3.41 -20.81 -3.48
CA LYS A 169 3.07 -20.92 -4.89
C LYS A 169 1.59 -21.20 -5.13
N SER A 170 0.98 -22.10 -4.38
CA SER A 170 -0.43 -22.47 -4.54
C SER A 170 -1.38 -21.30 -4.23
N GLU A 171 -1.14 -20.57 -3.14
CA GLU A 171 -1.90 -19.38 -2.77
C GLU A 171 -1.71 -18.26 -3.81
N CYS A 172 -0.48 -18.02 -4.26
CA CYS A 172 -0.19 -17.06 -5.32
C CYS A 172 -0.96 -17.37 -6.60
N GLN A 173 -0.97 -18.64 -7.04
CA GLN A 173 -1.71 -19.05 -8.24
C GLN A 173 -3.22 -18.89 -8.04
N SER A 174 -3.75 -19.19 -6.85
CA SER A 174 -5.19 -18.98 -6.54
C SER A 174 -5.60 -17.50 -6.56
N ALA A 175 -4.66 -16.59 -6.27
CA ALA A 175 -4.90 -15.15 -6.29
C ALA A 175 -4.88 -14.54 -7.70
N LYS A 176 -4.48 -15.29 -8.73
CA LYS A 176 -4.57 -14.85 -10.14
C LYS A 176 -5.98 -14.98 -10.68
N TRP A 177 -6.81 -13.99 -10.40
CA TRP A 177 -8.20 -14.01 -10.85
C TRP A 177 -8.39 -13.58 -12.31
N LEU A 178 -7.47 -12.76 -12.83
CA LEU A 178 -7.44 -12.36 -14.23
C LEU A 178 -6.24 -12.98 -14.92
N ASN A 179 -6.44 -13.51 -16.13
CA ASN A 179 -5.35 -14.03 -16.97
C ASN A 179 -4.31 -12.96 -17.33
N THR A 180 -4.66 -11.68 -17.22
CA THR A 180 -3.76 -10.56 -17.49
C THR A 180 -2.86 -10.22 -16.30
N TRP A 181 -3.10 -10.79 -15.11
CA TRP A 181 -2.25 -10.59 -13.93
C TRP A 181 -0.99 -11.45 -14.02
N ASP A 182 0.16 -10.78 -14.12
CA ASP A 182 1.43 -11.37 -14.51
C ASP A 182 2.46 -11.44 -13.37
N PHE A 183 2.03 -11.41 -12.10
CA PHE A 183 2.95 -11.62 -10.98
C PHE A 183 3.55 -13.04 -11.03
N ASN A 184 4.84 -13.16 -10.72
CA ASN A 184 5.58 -14.40 -10.92
C ASN A 184 5.38 -15.33 -9.72
N CYS A 185 4.47 -16.32 -9.85
CA CYS A 185 4.23 -17.28 -8.78
C CYS A 185 5.25 -18.41 -8.75
N ASP A 186 6.00 -18.65 -9.83
CA ASP A 186 6.98 -19.73 -9.90
C ASP A 186 8.25 -19.43 -9.10
N GLN A 187 8.48 -18.16 -8.75
CA GLN A 187 9.58 -17.78 -7.84
C GLN A 187 9.31 -18.18 -6.39
N HIS A 188 8.04 -18.42 -6.01
CA HIS A 188 7.68 -18.72 -4.63
C HIS A 188 7.87 -20.20 -4.32
N PHE A 189 8.15 -20.49 -3.04
CA PHE A 189 8.21 -21.86 -2.52
C PHE A 189 6.84 -22.54 -2.45
N ASP A 190 6.85 -23.86 -2.37
CA ASP A 190 5.62 -24.67 -2.27
C ASP A 190 5.09 -24.72 -0.83
N THR A 191 5.98 -24.57 0.17
CA THR A 191 5.62 -24.64 1.60
C THR A 191 6.26 -23.52 2.42
N TYR A 192 5.63 -23.15 3.53
CA TYR A 192 6.15 -22.14 4.45
C TYR A 192 7.47 -22.57 5.13
N ASP A 193 7.66 -23.86 5.38
CA ASP A 193 8.88 -24.41 5.97
C ASP A 193 10.13 -24.11 5.14
N GLN A 194 10.00 -24.00 3.82
CA GLN A 194 11.11 -23.65 2.94
C GLN A 194 11.60 -22.21 3.20
N PHE A 195 10.68 -21.27 3.44
CA PHE A 195 11.04 -19.91 3.83
C PHE A 195 11.75 -19.86 5.18
N TYR A 196 11.23 -20.56 6.20
CA TYR A 196 11.87 -20.59 7.51
C TYR A 196 13.28 -21.19 7.46
N ASN A 197 13.46 -22.27 6.70
CA ASN A 197 14.77 -22.91 6.54
C ASN A 197 15.75 -22.03 5.75
N GLU A 198 15.28 -21.27 4.76
CA GLU A 198 16.12 -20.31 4.03
C GLU A 198 16.53 -19.13 4.93
N ASP A 199 15.58 -18.55 5.67
CA ASP A 199 15.86 -17.46 6.61
C ASP A 199 16.87 -17.91 7.69
N LEU A 200 16.74 -19.14 8.22
CA LEU A 200 17.71 -19.71 9.17
C LEU A 200 19.10 -19.87 8.57
N LYS A 201 19.22 -20.36 7.33
CA LYS A 201 20.51 -20.48 6.64
C LYS A 201 21.18 -19.12 6.44
N ASN A 202 20.39 -18.11 6.09
CA ASN A 202 20.90 -16.75 5.88
C ASN A 202 21.41 -16.15 7.21
N VAL A 203 20.71 -16.39 8.32
CA VAL A 203 21.15 -15.98 9.66
C VAL A 203 22.43 -16.72 10.08
N ASP A 204 22.52 -18.02 9.85
CA ASP A 204 23.71 -18.81 10.17
C ASP A 204 24.92 -18.34 9.37
N GLN A 205 24.75 -18.05 8.08
CA GLN A 205 25.81 -17.49 7.23
C GLN A 205 26.25 -16.10 7.71
N ALA A 206 25.31 -15.21 8.04
CA ALA A 206 25.63 -13.89 8.57
C ALA A 206 26.42 -13.99 9.88
N ASN A 207 26.03 -14.89 10.79
CA ASN A 207 26.73 -15.10 12.06
C ASN A 207 28.15 -15.66 11.88
N ILE A 208 28.38 -16.51 10.87
CA ILE A 208 29.72 -17.01 10.54
C ILE A 208 30.60 -15.88 10.01
N ILE A 209 30.07 -15.00 9.16
CA ILE A 209 30.80 -13.85 8.61
C ILE A 209 31.21 -12.91 9.75
N THR A 210 30.28 -12.54 10.64
CA THR A 210 30.57 -11.66 11.79
C THR A 210 31.63 -12.25 12.71
N LYS A 211 31.54 -13.55 13.05
CA LYS A 211 32.57 -14.22 13.87
C LYS A 211 33.95 -14.23 13.20
N THR A 212 33.98 -14.36 11.88
CA THR A 212 35.23 -14.37 11.11
C THR A 212 35.85 -12.98 11.06
N GLU A 213 35.07 -11.93 10.82
CA GLU A 213 35.51 -10.53 10.89
C GLU A 213 36.00 -10.16 12.29
N ASP A 214 35.30 -10.57 13.34
CA ASP A 214 35.72 -10.36 14.73
C ASP A 214 37.07 -11.05 15.00
N SER A 215 37.27 -12.28 14.53
CA SER A 215 38.55 -12.99 14.68
C SER A 215 39.69 -12.34 13.90
N ILE A 216 39.44 -11.80 12.71
CA ILE A 216 40.44 -11.10 11.90
C ILE A 216 40.82 -9.75 12.54
N SER A 217 39.86 -9.04 13.14
CA SER A 217 40.11 -7.77 13.84
C SER A 217 40.93 -7.93 15.14
N LEU A 218 40.94 -9.14 15.71
CA LEU A 218 41.74 -9.47 16.90
C LEU A 218 43.19 -9.83 16.53
N ASP A 219 43.44 -10.35 15.33
CA ASP A 219 44.79 -10.70 14.86
C ASP A 219 45.59 -9.47 14.37
N ASP A 220 44.91 -8.44 13.81
CA ASP A 220 45.58 -7.20 13.36
C ASP A 220 46.10 -6.31 14.51
N ASN A 221 45.69 -6.57 15.75
CA ASN A 221 46.23 -5.86 16.93
C ASN A 221 47.52 -6.48 17.49
N ASN A 222 48.03 -7.56 16.89
CA ASN A 222 49.20 -8.28 17.40
C ASN A 222 50.44 -8.25 16.50
N GLN A 223 50.48 -7.34 15.51
CA GLN A 223 51.68 -7.16 14.70
C GLN A 223 52.07 -5.69 14.58
N LYS A 224 52.66 -5.15 15.66
CA LYS A 224 53.55 -3.99 15.62
C LYS A 224 54.85 -4.30 16.36
N GLU A 225 55.81 -4.87 15.66
CA GLU A 225 57.21 -4.53 15.94
C GLU A 225 57.52 -3.16 15.33
N PRO A 226 58.32 -2.31 15.99
CA PRO A 226 58.59 -0.96 15.53
C PRO A 226 59.73 -0.99 14.50
N HIS A 227 59.41 -1.03 13.21
CA HIS A 227 60.38 -0.65 12.20
C HIS A 227 60.26 0.86 11.90
N ASN A 228 61.25 1.59 12.41
CA ASN A 228 61.60 2.95 11.99
C ASN A 228 61.79 3.00 10.47
N VAL A 229 60.93 3.74 9.76
CA VAL A 229 61.22 4.29 8.43
C VAL A 229 60.69 5.73 8.39
N SER A 230 61.49 6.58 7.76
CA SER A 230 61.50 8.04 7.85
C SER A 230 60.21 8.74 7.46
N LYS A 231 60.01 9.92 8.07
CA LYS A 231 59.29 11.04 7.46
C LYS A 231 59.89 11.30 6.08
N ASP A 232 59.08 11.22 5.03
CA ASP A 232 58.92 12.21 3.96
C ASP A 232 58.08 11.57 2.83
N ASP A 233 57.11 12.36 2.33
CA ASP A 233 56.18 12.11 1.20
C ASP A 233 55.09 11.05 1.47
N VAL A 234 53.78 11.32 1.37
CA VAL A 234 53.05 11.84 0.21
C VAL A 234 51.72 12.44 0.70
N ASP A 235 51.52 13.73 0.46
CA ASP A 235 50.19 14.35 0.34
C ASP A 235 49.36 13.55 -0.67
N GLN A 236 48.09 13.24 -0.37
CA GLN A 236 46.94 13.30 -1.30
C GLN A 236 45.78 12.37 -0.86
N PHE A 237 44.62 13.00 -0.59
CA PHE A 237 43.27 12.46 -0.34
C PHE A 237 42.91 11.93 1.06
N ASP A 238 42.58 12.87 1.95
CA ASP A 238 41.56 12.67 2.99
C ASP A 238 40.42 13.68 2.79
N MET A 239 39.28 13.20 2.29
CA MET A 239 37.98 13.81 2.53
C MET A 239 37.11 12.78 3.23
N ALA A 240 36.90 13.03 4.51
CA ALA A 240 36.08 12.26 5.41
C ALA A 240 34.67 11.99 4.85
N MET A 241 34.22 10.74 4.96
CA MET A 241 32.81 10.40 5.01
C MET A 241 32.60 9.47 6.21
N THR A 242 32.39 10.07 7.37
CA THR A 242 31.80 9.41 8.54
C THR A 242 30.39 8.98 8.18
N ARG A 243 30.09 7.68 8.20
CA ARG A 243 28.73 7.15 8.08
C ARG A 243 28.29 6.59 9.43
N GLU A 244 27.43 7.35 10.08
CA GLU A 244 26.66 7.00 11.27
C GLU A 244 25.71 5.82 10.98
N LYS A 245 25.45 5.02 12.03
CA LYS A 245 24.54 3.87 12.04
C LYS A 245 23.09 4.31 11.80
N ASP A 246 22.44 3.73 10.79
CA ASP A 246 20.98 3.78 10.65
C ASP A 246 20.36 2.50 11.21
N ASP A 247 19.71 2.61 12.37
CA ASP A 247 18.77 1.63 12.93
C ASP A 247 17.47 1.67 12.13
N TRP A 248 17.11 0.58 11.47
CA TRP A 248 15.78 0.37 10.88
C TRP A 248 14.90 -0.40 11.86
N ILE A 249 13.92 0.30 12.44
CA ILE A 249 12.85 -0.30 13.24
C ILE A 249 11.90 -1.06 12.31
N THR A 250 12.01 -2.39 12.26
CA THR A 250 10.97 -3.25 11.72
C THR A 250 9.86 -3.41 12.77
N MET A 251 8.70 -2.74 12.59
CA MET A 251 7.47 -3.10 13.30
C MET A 251 6.86 -4.35 12.66
N GLY A 252 7.40 -5.51 13.01
CA GLY A 252 6.76 -6.80 12.80
C GLY A 252 5.86 -7.14 13.99
N TRP A 253 4.62 -7.53 13.72
CA TRP A 253 3.75 -8.15 14.72
C TRP A 253 4.33 -9.52 15.11
N VAL A 254 5.10 -9.55 16.20
CA VAL A 254 5.56 -10.80 16.82
C VAL A 254 4.39 -11.41 17.59
N ASN A 255 3.85 -12.51 17.07
CA ASN A 255 3.00 -13.42 17.85
C ASN A 255 3.86 -14.07 18.93
N ASN A 256 3.80 -13.53 20.14
CA ASN A 256 4.41 -14.14 21.30
C ASN A 256 3.31 -14.61 22.25
N HIS A 257 3.10 -15.93 22.31
CA HIS A 257 2.30 -16.57 23.33
C HIS A 257 2.97 -16.36 24.69
N TYR A 258 2.46 -15.41 25.47
CA TYR A 258 2.79 -15.29 26.88
C TYR A 258 1.58 -15.65 27.75
N ASP A 259 1.86 -16.59 28.64
CA ASP A 259 1.08 -17.13 29.75
C ASP A 259 0.33 -16.03 30.54
N LEU A 260 -1.01 -16.08 30.53
CA LEU A 260 -1.92 -15.11 31.16
C LEU A 260 -2.22 -15.42 32.64
N SER A 261 -1.31 -16.06 33.38
CA SER A 261 -1.53 -16.41 34.80
C SER A 261 -1.05 -15.36 35.82
N ARG A 262 -0.62 -14.17 35.40
CA ARG A 262 -0.15 -13.13 36.35
C ARG A 262 -0.54 -11.69 36.01
N TYR A 263 -1.81 -11.34 35.84
CA TYR A 263 -2.27 -9.99 36.19
C TYR A 263 -3.74 -10.02 36.59
N GLY A 264 -4.01 -9.49 37.79
CA GLY A 264 -5.34 -9.49 38.42
C GLY A 264 -6.36 -8.63 37.68
N ASN A 265 -7.63 -8.96 37.92
CA ASN A 265 -8.82 -8.32 37.37
C ASN A 265 -8.79 -6.79 37.48
N ILE A 266 -8.93 -6.09 36.36
CA ILE A 266 -9.25 -4.67 36.32
C ILE A 266 -10.62 -4.53 35.65
N TYR A 267 -11.62 -4.14 36.45
CA TYR A 267 -12.95 -3.74 35.97
C TYR A 267 -12.90 -2.29 35.50
N ILE A 268 -13.29 -2.02 34.26
CA ILE A 268 -13.52 -0.66 33.76
C ILE A 268 -15.02 -0.43 33.67
N HIS A 269 -15.53 0.40 34.59
CA HIS A 269 -16.88 0.94 34.57
C HIS A 269 -16.89 2.16 33.63
N VAL A 270 -17.65 2.11 32.54
CA VAL A 270 -17.82 3.25 31.63
C VAL A 270 -19.06 4.03 32.05
N GLN A 271 -18.88 5.29 32.45
CA GLN A 271 -19.97 6.25 32.58
C GLN A 271 -19.62 7.45 31.71
N GLY A 272 -20.52 7.78 30.78
CA GLY A 272 -20.26 8.70 29.68
C GLY A 272 -20.35 10.18 30.03
N GLY A 273 -20.00 11.01 29.05
CA GLY A 273 -20.32 12.43 29.04
C GLY A 273 -19.19 13.30 28.48
N MET A 274 -19.38 13.72 27.23
CA MET A 274 -19.07 15.03 26.61
C MET A 274 -17.76 15.79 26.92
N THR A 275 -17.29 16.40 25.82
CA THR A 275 -16.41 17.58 25.67
C THR A 275 -14.90 17.41 25.80
N GLU A 276 -14.24 17.64 24.65
CA GLU A 276 -12.88 18.14 24.42
C GLU A 276 -11.71 17.51 25.21
N ALA A 277 -10.91 16.69 24.52
CA ALA A 277 -9.61 16.26 25.00
C ALA A 277 -8.49 16.84 24.11
N ASN A 278 -7.95 17.98 24.54
CA ASN A 278 -6.55 18.32 24.28
C ASN A 278 -5.68 17.37 25.10
N CYS A 279 -4.95 16.46 24.46
CA CYS A 279 -3.96 15.63 25.14
C CYS A 279 -2.70 16.45 25.44
N VAL A 280 -2.55 16.90 26.69
CA VAL A 280 -1.28 17.37 27.24
C VAL A 280 -0.68 16.21 28.05
N LEU A 281 0.43 15.66 27.57
CA LEU A 281 1.23 14.66 28.27
C LEU A 281 2.04 15.32 29.39
N PHE A 282 1.70 15.04 30.65
CA PHE A 282 2.58 15.35 31.78
C PHE A 282 3.50 14.16 32.07
N HIS A 283 4.80 14.38 31.90
CA HIS A 283 5.86 13.47 32.32
C HIS A 283 6.10 13.67 33.83
N ARG A 284 5.88 12.63 34.65
CA ARG A 284 6.28 12.64 36.06
C ARG A 284 7.51 11.76 36.22
N SER A 285 8.67 12.39 36.30
CA SER A 285 9.92 11.81 36.80
C SER A 285 9.81 11.62 38.31
N ASN A 286 10.20 10.45 38.82
CA ASN A 286 10.56 10.29 40.23
C ASN A 286 11.78 9.36 40.30
N LEU A 287 12.84 9.94 40.89
CA LEU A 287 13.85 9.38 41.80
C LEU A 287 14.07 7.86 41.81
#